data_AF-A0A7Y3SWW3-F1
#
_entry.id   AF-A0A7Y3SWW3-F1
#
_cell.length_a   1.000
_cell.length_b   1.000
_cell.length_c   1.000
_cell.angle_alpha   90.00
_cell.angle_beta   90.00
_cell.angle_gamma   90.00
#
_symmetry.space_group_name_H-M   'P 1'
#
loop_
_entity.id
_entity.type
_entity.pdbx_description
1 polymer ?
#
loop_
_entity_poly.entity_id
_entity_poly.type
_entity_poly.pdbx_seq_one_letter_code
_entity_poly.pdbx_strand_id
1 'polypeptide(L)'
;MKTIKQVSDLTGISVRMLHYYDKIGLLKPSNFTDSGYRLYDDEALETLQQILFFKELDIPLKEVKEIMASAHFDKMQALKSHEKLLVLKRNRLNGLIELVNKALKGENTMSFKEFDMSEYYNALEGFKTEHKDIIIKSWGNIDKYDKFIETCKSKETEIAKMAIKEYGSIKKYVESMKKNFNSDAMTKAEQIDNFKKDCLYDRHNELKELYKKLTEDLSKDPSSDEIQDIAGEITSIAKRDYEVFKNELGDYYWNIMVKFLLEFPKGLEKNYDGSGMSWIESMDKKYGEGSSKFMGKALKIYLGDYEPKIETLYKKLGSDLSKDTTSKEIQQIVSQIANEHQKINETLKFDEGENYWGYTAELYLSNPMYIKVMDKKYGGSGASKFIGEALKFYAENNK
;
A
#
# COMPACT_ATOMS: atom_id res chain seq x y z
N MET A 1 32.37 21.09 28.03
CA MET A 1 32.68 19.71 27.57
C MET A 1 32.73 18.76 28.76
N LYS A 2 32.31 17.51 28.58
CA LYS A 2 32.28 16.44 29.59
C LYS A 2 33.16 15.26 29.14
N THR A 3 33.87 14.64 30.07
CA THR A 3 34.61 13.40 29.83
C THR A 3 33.65 12.22 29.63
N ILE A 4 34.10 11.15 28.99
CA ILE A 4 33.29 9.94 28.79
C ILE A 4 32.71 9.37 30.10
N LYS A 5 33.44 9.49 31.21
CA LYS A 5 32.96 9.05 32.53
C LYS A 5 31.81 9.94 33.03
N GLN A 6 31.96 11.26 32.93
CA GLN A 6 30.89 12.19 33.28
C GLN A 6 29.64 12.03 32.40
N VAL A 7 29.80 11.71 31.11
CA VAL A 7 28.66 11.40 30.23
C VAL A 7 28.00 10.09 30.67
N SER A 8 28.79 9.06 31.00
CA SER A 8 28.29 7.78 31.50
C SER A 8 27.49 7.95 32.80
N ASP A 9 28.02 8.72 33.74
CA ASP A 9 27.38 9.00 35.02
C ASP A 9 26.09 9.83 34.84
N LEU A 10 26.05 10.73 33.86
CA LEU A 10 24.90 11.58 33.56
C LEU A 10 23.75 10.83 32.88
N THR A 11 24.05 9.96 31.92
CA THR A 11 23.03 9.33 31.05
C THR A 11 22.71 7.89 31.43
N GLY A 12 23.50 7.28 32.33
CA GLY A 12 23.39 5.87 32.67
C GLY A 12 23.92 4.91 31.59
N ILE A 13 24.42 5.44 30.47
CA ILE A 13 25.01 4.62 29.41
C ILE A 13 26.42 4.23 29.80
N SER A 14 26.74 2.93 29.76
CA SER A 14 28.08 2.48 30.14
C SER A 14 29.17 3.06 29.23
N VAL A 15 30.34 3.32 29.81
CA VAL A 15 31.55 3.75 29.06
C VAL A 15 31.84 2.81 27.88
N ARG A 16 31.63 1.50 28.04
CA ARG A 16 31.77 0.51 26.97
C ARG A 16 30.82 0.77 25.79
N MET A 17 29.56 1.13 26.07
CA MET A 17 28.58 1.45 25.03
C MET A 17 28.92 2.77 24.33
N LEU A 18 29.38 3.80 25.06
CA LEU A 18 29.84 5.06 24.45
C LEU A 18 31.05 4.83 23.53
N HIS A 19 32.01 3.98 23.93
CA HIS A 19 33.10 3.56 23.05
C HIS A 19 32.61 2.80 21.82
N TYR A 20 31.58 1.97 21.98
CA TYR A 20 30.99 1.25 20.86
C TYR A 20 30.31 2.20 19.87
N TYR A 21 29.56 3.20 20.36
CA TYR A 21 28.94 4.23 19.51
C TYR A 21 29.98 5.03 18.73
N ASP A 22 31.10 5.38 19.35
CA ASP A 22 32.24 6.00 18.66
C ASP A 22 32.83 5.06 17.61
N LYS A 23 33.09 3.79 17.97
CA LYS A 23 33.65 2.79 17.04
C LYS A 23 32.80 2.58 15.79
N ILE A 24 31.48 2.55 15.92
CA ILE A 24 30.57 2.40 14.78
C ILE A 24 30.28 3.74 14.09
N GLY A 25 30.81 4.86 14.60
CA GLY A 25 30.61 6.20 14.08
C GLY A 25 29.19 6.73 14.24
N LEU A 26 28.47 6.27 15.26
CA LEU A 26 27.12 6.71 15.61
C LEU A 26 27.16 7.95 16.53
N LEU A 27 28.11 8.00 17.48
CA LEU A 27 28.35 9.16 18.32
C LEU A 27 29.85 9.39 18.46
N LYS A 28 30.38 10.44 17.84
CA LYS A 28 31.81 10.79 17.92
C LYS A 28 32.07 11.77 19.07
N PRO A 29 33.25 11.73 19.69
CA PRO A 29 33.67 12.77 20.62
C PRO A 29 33.86 14.10 19.89
N SER A 30 33.45 15.20 20.52
CA SER A 30 33.61 16.55 19.99
C SER A 30 35.06 17.02 20.04
N ASN A 31 35.83 16.54 21.02
CA ASN A 31 37.26 16.82 21.13
C ASN A 31 38.00 15.74 21.96
N PHE A 32 39.32 15.90 22.10
CA PHE A 32 40.17 15.11 22.96
C PHE A 32 40.97 16.00 23.92
N THR A 33 41.29 15.51 25.11
CA THR A 33 42.28 16.16 26.00
C THR A 33 43.69 15.98 25.43
N ASP A 34 44.66 16.74 25.94
CA ASP A 34 46.09 16.59 25.58
C ASP A 34 46.63 15.17 25.83
N SER A 35 46.03 14.47 26.80
CA SER A 35 46.30 13.07 27.16
C SER A 35 45.47 12.04 26.35
N GLY A 36 44.67 12.47 25.38
CA GLY A 36 43.91 11.61 24.48
C GLY A 36 42.53 11.14 25.00
N TYR A 37 42.01 11.72 26.08
CA TYR A 37 40.67 11.37 26.58
C TYR A 37 39.57 12.06 25.79
N ARG A 38 38.50 11.32 25.50
CA ARG A 38 37.33 11.81 24.77
C ARG A 38 36.55 12.87 25.56
N LEU A 39 36.18 13.94 24.88
CA LEU A 39 35.37 15.04 25.38
C LEU A 39 34.11 15.21 24.51
N TYR A 40 32.97 15.43 25.16
CA TYR A 40 31.68 15.62 24.53
C TYR A 40 31.11 16.99 24.94
N ASP A 41 30.70 17.79 23.98
CA ASP A 41 29.95 19.03 24.20
C ASP A 41 28.44 18.76 24.28
N ASP A 42 27.66 19.83 24.41
CA ASP A 42 26.22 19.73 24.57
C ASP A 42 25.53 19.24 23.29
N GLU A 43 26.04 19.57 22.09
CA GLU A 43 25.53 19.03 20.81
C GLU A 43 25.71 17.50 20.72
N ALA A 44 26.85 16.99 21.16
CA ALA A 44 27.06 15.55 21.24
C ALA A 44 26.11 14.88 22.26
N LEU A 45 25.76 15.58 23.36
CA LEU A 45 24.77 15.08 24.31
C LEU A 45 23.34 15.09 23.74
N GLU A 46 22.98 16.10 22.94
CA GLU A 46 21.71 16.12 22.22
C GLU A 46 21.61 14.98 21.20
N THR A 47 22.71 14.72 20.48
CA THR A 47 22.83 13.59 19.56
C THR A 47 22.66 12.26 20.30
N LEU A 48 23.33 12.12 21.46
CA LEU A 48 23.18 10.97 22.32
C LEU A 48 21.72 10.78 22.77
N GLN A 49 21.03 11.86 23.16
CA GLN A 49 19.62 11.78 23.55
C GLN A 49 18.73 11.27 22.41
N GLN A 50 18.95 11.71 21.17
CA GLN A 50 18.23 11.20 20.00
C GLN A 50 18.48 9.71 19.77
N ILE A 51 19.74 9.27 19.87
CA ILE A 51 20.10 7.85 19.75
C ILE A 51 19.33 7.02 20.79
N LEU A 52 19.23 7.55 22.02
CA LEU A 52 18.52 6.87 23.10
C LEU A 52 17.02 6.80 22.85
N PHE A 53 16.40 7.85 22.29
CA PHE A 53 15.02 7.77 21.84
C PHE A 53 14.84 6.60 20.87
N PHE A 54 15.54 6.58 19.74
CA PHE A 54 15.40 5.49 18.77
C PHE A 54 15.61 4.10 19.36
N LYS A 55 16.53 3.98 20.32
CA LYS A 55 16.78 2.72 21.04
C LYS A 55 15.57 2.26 21.86
N GLU A 56 14.82 3.17 22.49
CA GLU A 56 13.59 2.83 23.23
C GLU A 56 12.47 2.27 22.34
N LEU A 57 12.56 2.45 21.02
CA LEU A 57 11.65 1.84 20.03
C LEU A 57 12.20 0.53 19.43
N ASP A 58 13.25 -0.04 20.01
CA ASP A 58 13.87 -1.29 19.56
C ASP A 58 14.44 -1.20 18.12
N ILE A 59 14.76 0.02 17.64
CA ILE A 59 15.35 0.24 16.32
C ILE A 59 16.83 -0.15 16.36
N PRO A 60 17.32 -1.00 15.45
CA PRO A 60 18.73 -1.39 15.40
C PRO A 60 19.66 -0.18 15.21
N LEU A 61 20.78 -0.16 15.95
CA LEU A 61 21.75 0.97 15.91
C LEU A 61 22.30 1.28 14.51
N LYS A 62 22.31 0.29 13.61
CA LYS A 62 22.69 0.48 12.21
C LYS A 62 21.68 1.39 11.49
N GLU A 63 20.39 1.14 11.67
CA GLU A 63 19.33 1.95 11.08
C GLU A 63 19.28 3.35 11.72
N VAL A 64 19.49 3.45 13.04
CA VAL A 64 19.60 4.76 13.71
C VAL A 64 20.70 5.61 13.07
N LYS A 65 21.86 5.00 12.77
CA LYS A 65 22.96 5.68 12.10
C LYS A 65 22.58 6.16 10.70
N GLU A 66 21.90 5.32 9.92
CA GLU A 66 21.46 5.66 8.56
C GLU A 66 20.42 6.79 8.56
N ILE A 67 19.46 6.76 9.49
CA ILE A 67 18.43 7.78 9.66
C ILE A 67 19.06 9.13 10.00
N MET A 68 19.96 9.16 10.99
CA MET A 68 20.60 10.40 11.45
C MET A 68 21.61 10.98 10.44
N ALA A 69 22.16 10.14 9.55
CA ALA A 69 23.08 10.57 8.50
C ALA A 69 22.38 11.10 7.24
N SER A 70 21.04 11.00 7.17
CA SER A 70 20.27 11.48 6.02
C SER A 70 20.34 13.00 5.89
N ALA A 71 20.58 13.50 4.67
CA ALA A 71 20.54 14.93 4.35
C ALA A 71 19.16 15.58 4.58
N HIS A 72 18.12 14.77 4.80
CA HIS A 72 16.74 15.20 5.02
C HIS A 72 16.29 14.94 6.47
N PHE A 73 17.22 14.65 7.38
CA PHE A 73 16.88 14.40 8.78
C PHE A 73 16.46 15.70 9.48
N ASP A 74 15.16 15.85 9.70
CA ASP A 74 14.59 16.89 10.57
C ASP A 74 14.45 16.35 12.01
N LYS A 75 15.20 16.96 12.94
CA LYS A 75 15.20 16.62 14.36
C LYS A 75 13.82 16.71 15.01
N MET A 76 13.05 17.76 14.70
CA MET A 76 11.75 18.00 15.30
C MET A 76 10.70 17.04 14.75
N GLN A 77 10.73 16.78 13.44
CA GLN A 77 9.85 15.79 12.83
C GLN A 77 10.16 14.38 13.34
N ALA A 78 11.44 14.03 13.46
CA ALA A 78 11.86 12.75 14.04
C ALA A 78 11.32 12.57 15.46
N LEU A 79 11.35 13.61 16.30
CA LEU A 79 10.77 13.57 17.65
C LEU A 79 9.24 13.41 17.64
N LYS A 80 8.52 14.06 16.72
CA LYS A 80 7.06 13.87 16.56
C LYS A 80 6.70 12.47 16.08
N SER A 81 7.43 11.91 15.12
CA SER A 81 7.25 10.51 14.71
C SER A 81 7.59 9.56 15.88
N HIS A 82 8.62 9.90 16.66
CA HIS A 82 9.03 9.13 17.83
C HIS A 82 7.94 9.07 18.91
N GLU A 83 7.35 10.22 19.23
CA GLU A 83 6.22 10.32 20.18
C GLU A 83 5.06 9.40 19.76
N LYS A 84 4.70 9.39 18.48
CA LYS A 84 3.63 8.51 17.97
C LYS A 84 3.96 7.03 18.15
N LEU A 85 5.19 6.63 17.83
CA LEU A 85 5.63 5.25 18.01
C LEU A 85 5.65 4.85 19.49
N LEU A 86 6.05 5.77 20.38
CA LEU A 86 5.96 5.55 21.83
C LEU A 86 4.51 5.40 22.31
N VAL A 87 3.57 6.20 21.78
CA VAL A 87 2.14 6.07 22.08
C VAL A 87 1.60 4.71 21.63
N LEU A 88 1.98 4.24 20.44
CA LEU A 88 1.60 2.91 19.96
C LEU A 88 2.20 1.80 20.84
N LYS A 89 3.47 1.90 21.21
CA LYS A 89 4.13 0.97 22.13
C LYS A 89 3.46 0.98 23.51
N ARG A 90 3.10 2.15 24.04
CA ARG A 90 2.33 2.29 25.29
C ARG A 90 0.98 1.61 25.20
N ASN A 91 0.21 1.84 24.13
CA ASN A 91 -1.11 1.22 23.97
C ASN A 91 -0.98 -0.31 23.90
N ARG A 92 0.05 -0.82 23.22
CA ARG A 92 0.38 -2.25 23.20
C ARG A 92 0.70 -2.78 24.61
N LEU A 93 1.54 -2.08 25.36
CA LEU A 93 1.89 -2.43 26.73
C LEU A 93 0.66 -2.40 27.66
N ASN A 94 -0.24 -1.42 27.51
CA ASN A 94 -1.49 -1.37 28.25
C ASN A 94 -2.35 -2.61 27.98
N GLY A 95 -2.48 -3.03 26.72
CA GLY A 95 -3.16 -4.29 26.38
C GLY A 95 -2.51 -5.51 27.04
N LEU A 96 -1.17 -5.57 27.06
CA LEU A 96 -0.45 -6.65 27.78
C LEU A 96 -0.67 -6.60 29.30
N ILE A 97 -0.71 -5.40 29.90
CA ILE A 97 -1.00 -5.21 31.32
C ILE A 97 -2.42 -5.67 31.65
N GLU A 98 -3.40 -5.39 30.80
CA GLU A 98 -4.77 -5.89 30.96
C GLU A 98 -4.81 -7.43 30.96
N LEU A 99 -4.05 -8.06 30.06
CA LEU A 99 -3.93 -9.53 30.04
C LEU A 99 -3.31 -10.08 31.32
N VAL A 100 -2.23 -9.46 31.80
CA VAL A 100 -1.60 -9.83 33.08
C VAL A 100 -2.59 -9.66 34.24
N ASN A 101 -3.35 -8.56 34.27
CA ASN A 101 -4.34 -8.31 35.32
C ASN A 101 -5.48 -9.33 35.31
N LYS A 102 -5.95 -9.78 34.14
CA LYS A 102 -6.92 -10.87 34.01
C LYS A 102 -6.34 -12.18 34.56
N ALA A 103 -5.11 -12.53 34.16
CA ALA A 103 -4.42 -13.72 34.66
C ALA A 103 -4.24 -13.70 36.19
N LEU A 104 -3.87 -12.55 36.78
CA LEU A 104 -3.72 -12.38 38.24
C LEU A 104 -5.03 -12.51 39.01
N LYS A 105 -6.17 -12.16 38.41
CA LYS A 105 -7.51 -12.32 39.02
C LYS A 105 -7.99 -13.78 39.03
N GLY A 106 -7.20 -14.71 38.53
CA GLY A 106 -7.61 -16.10 38.38
C GLY A 106 -8.68 -16.28 37.30
N GLU A 107 -8.92 -15.26 36.47
CA GLU A 107 -9.63 -15.43 35.21
C GLU A 107 -8.72 -16.29 34.35
N ASN A 108 -8.94 -17.61 34.38
CA ASN A 108 -8.08 -18.63 33.78
C ASN A 108 -8.10 -18.51 32.25
N THR A 109 -7.41 -17.49 31.77
CA THR A 109 -7.22 -17.16 30.37
C THR A 109 -5.72 -17.05 30.17
N MET A 110 -5.03 -18.21 30.19
CA MET A 110 -3.79 -18.35 29.41
C MET A 110 -4.16 -18.18 27.93
N SER A 111 -4.50 -16.96 27.53
CA SER A 111 -4.95 -16.65 26.19
C SER A 111 -3.82 -15.92 25.48
N PHE A 112 -3.20 -16.60 24.52
CA PHE A 112 -2.29 -16.00 23.56
C PHE A 112 -3.06 -15.34 22.40
N LYS A 113 -4.38 -15.12 22.56
CA LYS A 113 -5.29 -14.67 21.50
C LYS A 113 -4.83 -13.40 20.80
N GLU A 114 -4.23 -12.45 21.52
CA GLU A 114 -3.71 -11.21 20.93
C GLU A 114 -2.52 -11.40 19.99
N PHE A 115 -1.91 -12.58 19.97
CA PHE A 115 -0.83 -13.00 19.07
C PHE A 115 -1.25 -14.17 18.18
N ASP A 116 -2.42 -14.73 18.44
CA ASP A 116 -2.95 -15.92 17.79
C ASP A 116 -3.56 -15.52 16.44
N MET A 117 -3.06 -16.16 15.38
CA MET A 117 -3.57 -15.98 14.03
C MET A 117 -4.76 -16.91 13.74
N SER A 118 -5.20 -17.74 14.71
CA SER A 118 -6.35 -18.61 14.56
C SER A 118 -7.62 -17.86 14.19
N GLU A 119 -7.88 -16.67 14.74
CA GLU A 119 -9.06 -15.88 14.33
C GLU A 119 -8.95 -15.39 12.88
N TYR A 120 -7.74 -15.08 12.41
CA TYR A 120 -7.46 -14.74 11.01
C TYR A 120 -7.69 -15.96 10.10
N TYR A 121 -7.12 -17.12 10.43
CA TYR A 121 -7.31 -18.34 9.64
C TYR A 121 -8.77 -18.80 9.64
N ASN A 122 -9.44 -18.76 10.79
CA ASN A 122 -10.86 -19.08 10.91
C ASN A 122 -11.73 -18.14 10.06
N ALA A 123 -11.35 -16.87 9.93
CA ALA A 123 -12.05 -15.94 9.05
C ALA A 123 -11.85 -16.30 7.56
N LEU A 124 -10.65 -16.72 7.15
CA LEU A 124 -10.40 -17.21 5.79
C LEU A 124 -11.17 -18.50 5.48
N GLU A 125 -11.24 -19.42 6.44
CA GLU A 125 -11.99 -20.69 6.35
C GLU A 125 -13.51 -20.47 6.39
N GLY A 126 -13.98 -19.52 7.20
CA GLY A 126 -15.37 -19.07 7.21
C GLY A 126 -15.78 -18.51 5.85
N PHE A 127 -14.94 -17.61 5.30
CA PHE A 127 -15.14 -17.10 3.95
C PHE A 127 -15.20 -18.23 2.91
N LYS A 128 -14.33 -19.25 3.04
CA LYS A 128 -14.36 -20.45 2.19
C LYS A 128 -15.71 -21.13 2.16
N THR A 129 -16.29 -21.27 3.34
CA THR A 129 -17.54 -22.00 3.56
C THR A 129 -18.74 -21.19 3.06
N GLU A 130 -18.77 -19.90 3.36
CA GLU A 130 -19.86 -18.99 3.03
C GLU A 130 -19.88 -18.59 1.55
N HIS A 131 -18.71 -18.52 0.89
CA HIS A 131 -18.55 -17.96 -0.46
C HIS A 131 -17.93 -18.95 -1.45
N LYS A 132 -18.24 -20.24 -1.31
CA LYS A 132 -17.70 -21.32 -2.16
C LYS A 132 -17.83 -21.03 -3.66
N ASP A 133 -18.97 -20.50 -4.10
CA ASP A 133 -19.21 -20.19 -5.51
C ASP A 133 -18.31 -19.06 -6.01
N ILE A 134 -18.12 -18.00 -5.20
CA ILE A 134 -17.24 -16.87 -5.52
C ILE A 134 -15.79 -17.35 -5.60
N ILE A 135 -15.39 -18.26 -4.70
CA ILE A 135 -14.04 -18.84 -4.71
C ILE A 135 -13.82 -19.68 -5.95
N ILE A 136 -14.75 -20.58 -6.31
CA ILE A 136 -14.63 -21.39 -7.53
C ILE A 136 -14.55 -20.47 -8.76
N LYS A 137 -15.35 -19.41 -8.82
CA LYS A 137 -15.32 -18.45 -9.95
C LYS A 137 -14.02 -17.66 -10.06
N SER A 138 -13.49 -17.19 -8.93
CA SER A 138 -12.35 -16.26 -8.88
C SER A 138 -11.00 -16.98 -8.82
N TRP A 139 -10.94 -18.12 -8.13
CA TRP A 139 -9.72 -18.91 -7.93
C TRP A 139 -9.70 -20.17 -8.80
N GLY A 140 -10.80 -20.50 -9.47
CA GLY A 140 -10.96 -21.66 -10.35
C GLY A 140 -11.37 -22.95 -9.63
N ASN A 141 -10.90 -23.16 -8.40
CA ASN A 141 -11.33 -24.26 -7.53
C ASN A 141 -11.00 -23.96 -6.05
N ILE A 142 -11.51 -24.82 -5.16
CA ILE A 142 -11.30 -24.71 -3.72
C ILE A 142 -9.85 -25.04 -3.34
N ASP A 143 -9.24 -26.05 -3.96
CA ASP A 143 -7.87 -26.48 -3.64
C ASP A 143 -6.84 -25.34 -3.80
N LYS A 144 -7.04 -24.43 -4.77
CA LYS A 144 -6.21 -23.24 -4.95
C LYS A 144 -6.38 -22.23 -3.82
N TYR A 145 -7.59 -22.09 -3.30
CA TYR A 145 -7.85 -21.25 -2.13
C TYR A 145 -7.28 -21.88 -0.85
N ASP A 146 -7.33 -23.22 -0.71
CA ASP A 146 -6.66 -23.92 0.39
C ASP A 146 -5.15 -23.71 0.36
N LYS A 147 -4.52 -23.77 -0.82
CA LYS A 147 -3.09 -23.43 -0.99
C LYS A 147 -2.78 -21.97 -0.61
N PHE A 148 -3.71 -21.05 -0.89
CA PHE A 148 -3.58 -19.66 -0.45
C PHE A 148 -3.58 -19.56 1.07
N ILE A 149 -4.53 -20.23 1.75
CA ILE A 149 -4.58 -20.30 3.22
C ILE A 149 -3.27 -20.88 3.77
N GLU A 150 -2.77 -21.99 3.22
CA GLU A 150 -1.49 -22.59 3.63
C GLU A 150 -0.31 -21.63 3.43
N THR A 151 -0.33 -20.84 2.36
CA THR A 151 0.70 -19.83 2.16
C THR A 151 0.60 -18.70 3.18
N CYS A 152 -0.61 -18.25 3.53
CA CYS A 152 -0.81 -17.30 4.61
C CYS A 152 -0.27 -17.86 5.94
N LYS A 153 -0.50 -19.14 6.24
CA LYS A 153 0.09 -19.82 7.41
C LYS A 153 1.62 -19.78 7.38
N SER A 154 2.25 -20.04 6.22
CA SER A 154 3.71 -19.96 6.12
C SER A 154 4.29 -18.55 6.29
N LYS A 155 3.48 -17.50 6.11
CA LYS A 155 3.85 -16.08 6.20
C LYS A 155 3.25 -15.41 7.44
N GLU A 156 2.96 -16.20 8.46
CA GLU A 156 2.25 -15.75 9.66
C GLU A 156 2.90 -14.51 10.29
N THR A 157 4.23 -14.52 10.42
CA THR A 157 4.97 -13.44 11.07
C THR A 157 4.89 -12.13 10.28
N GLU A 158 5.01 -12.19 8.95
CA GLU A 158 4.91 -11.04 8.07
C GLU A 158 3.49 -10.45 8.09
N ILE A 159 2.47 -11.30 8.02
CA ILE A 159 1.07 -10.87 8.07
C ILE A 159 0.74 -10.26 9.43
N ALA A 160 1.18 -10.86 10.52
CA ALA A 160 0.99 -10.32 11.87
C ALA A 160 1.67 -8.94 12.03
N LYS A 161 2.90 -8.78 11.54
CA LYS A 161 3.60 -7.48 11.55
C LYS A 161 2.86 -6.43 10.73
N MET A 162 2.39 -6.78 9.53
CA MET A 162 1.58 -5.89 8.70
C MET A 162 0.28 -5.51 9.40
N ALA A 163 -0.46 -6.48 9.94
CA ALA A 163 -1.72 -6.26 10.64
C ALA A 163 -1.55 -5.30 11.83
N ILE A 164 -0.50 -5.49 12.64
CA ILE A 164 -0.19 -4.59 13.75
C ILE A 164 0.18 -3.19 13.26
N LYS A 165 0.91 -3.09 12.14
CA LYS A 165 1.39 -1.82 11.60
C LYS A 165 0.28 -1.00 10.95
N GLU A 166 -0.60 -1.64 10.20
CA GLU A 166 -1.62 -0.98 9.38
C GLU A 166 -2.96 -0.85 10.13
N TYR A 167 -3.30 -1.82 10.99
CA TYR A 167 -4.57 -1.86 11.74
C TYR A 167 -4.38 -1.73 13.25
N GLY A 168 -3.15 -1.59 13.74
CA GLY A 168 -2.84 -1.48 15.17
C GLY A 168 -2.87 -2.80 15.95
N SER A 169 -3.58 -3.82 15.45
CA SER A 169 -3.64 -5.16 16.03
C SER A 169 -4.12 -6.20 15.03
N ILE A 170 -3.80 -7.49 15.27
CA ILE A 170 -4.35 -8.62 14.49
C ILE A 170 -5.88 -8.63 14.58
N LYS A 171 -6.44 -8.39 15.76
CA LYS A 171 -7.89 -8.38 15.97
C LYS A 171 -8.61 -7.36 15.07
N LYS A 172 -8.15 -6.10 15.08
CA LYS A 172 -8.71 -5.05 14.21
C LYS A 172 -8.56 -5.39 12.73
N TYR A 173 -7.42 -5.96 12.33
CA TYR A 173 -7.23 -6.44 10.96
C TYR A 173 -8.27 -7.51 10.58
N VAL A 174 -8.52 -8.50 11.45
CA VAL A 174 -9.54 -9.54 11.21
C VAL A 174 -10.95 -8.96 11.14
N GLU A 175 -11.28 -7.97 11.97
CA GLU A 175 -12.57 -7.27 11.94
C GLU A 175 -12.76 -6.52 10.60
N SER A 176 -11.77 -5.72 10.17
CA SER A 176 -11.79 -5.04 8.87
C SER A 176 -11.82 -6.03 7.70
N MET A 177 -11.08 -7.14 7.78
CA MET A 177 -11.10 -8.20 6.76
C MET A 177 -12.50 -8.82 6.59
N LYS A 178 -13.18 -9.17 7.69
CA LYS A 178 -14.56 -9.70 7.65
C LYS A 178 -15.56 -8.71 7.09
N LYS A 179 -15.40 -7.43 7.41
CA LYS A 179 -16.20 -6.35 6.82
C LYS A 179 -15.96 -6.27 5.30
N ASN A 180 -14.70 -6.35 4.88
CA ASN A 180 -14.30 -6.29 3.48
C ASN A 180 -14.76 -7.49 2.65
N PHE A 181 -14.91 -8.67 3.24
CA PHE A 181 -15.54 -9.83 2.57
C PHE A 181 -16.98 -9.57 2.12
N ASN A 182 -17.68 -8.69 2.84
CA ASN A 182 -19.04 -8.27 2.53
C ASN A 182 -19.11 -6.89 1.87
N SER A 183 -17.96 -6.34 1.45
CA SER A 183 -17.90 -5.06 0.75
C SER A 183 -18.34 -5.21 -0.70
N ASP A 184 -18.80 -4.10 -1.30
CA ASP A 184 -19.21 -4.09 -2.70
C ASP A 184 -17.98 -4.22 -3.63
N ALA A 185 -16.75 -4.02 -3.12
CA ALA A 185 -15.53 -4.15 -3.90
C ALA A 185 -15.37 -5.54 -4.53
N MET A 186 -15.69 -6.61 -3.79
CA MET A 186 -15.60 -7.98 -4.29
C MET A 186 -16.65 -8.25 -5.37
N THR A 187 -17.88 -7.80 -5.16
CA THR A 187 -18.96 -7.90 -6.14
C THR A 187 -18.62 -7.14 -7.43
N LYS A 188 -18.06 -5.93 -7.32
CA LYS A 188 -17.64 -5.13 -8.48
C LYS A 188 -16.50 -5.81 -9.24
N ALA A 189 -15.53 -6.40 -8.53
CA ALA A 189 -14.48 -7.19 -9.15
C ALA A 189 -15.03 -8.41 -9.93
N GLU A 190 -16.02 -9.13 -9.37
CA GLU A 190 -16.70 -10.23 -10.07
C GLU A 190 -17.44 -9.75 -11.32
N GLN A 191 -18.12 -8.60 -11.26
CA GLN A 191 -18.80 -8.03 -12.42
C GLN A 191 -17.83 -7.69 -13.55
N ILE A 192 -16.65 -7.14 -13.23
CA ILE A 192 -15.59 -6.87 -14.22
C ILE A 192 -15.04 -8.19 -14.79
N ASP A 193 -14.77 -9.19 -13.96
CA ASP A 193 -14.26 -10.48 -14.41
C ASP A 193 -15.27 -11.19 -15.34
N ASN A 194 -16.57 -11.11 -15.03
CA ASN A 194 -17.61 -11.63 -15.91
C ASN A 194 -17.63 -10.93 -17.26
N PHE A 195 -17.53 -9.59 -17.30
CA PHE A 195 -17.41 -8.85 -18.56
C PHE A 195 -16.17 -9.27 -19.36
N LYS A 196 -15.00 -9.36 -18.71
CA LYS A 196 -13.76 -9.83 -19.35
C LYS A 196 -13.91 -11.23 -19.94
N LYS A 197 -14.52 -12.16 -19.19
CA LYS A 197 -14.78 -13.53 -19.62
C LYS A 197 -15.80 -13.61 -20.75
N ASP A 198 -16.80 -12.74 -20.80
CA ASP A 198 -17.78 -12.72 -21.88
C ASP A 198 -17.15 -12.29 -23.20
N CYS A 199 -16.23 -11.32 -23.15
CA CYS A 199 -15.37 -10.95 -24.28
C CYS A 199 -14.43 -12.11 -24.70
N LEU A 200 -13.75 -12.75 -23.74
CA LEU A 200 -12.76 -13.79 -24.04
C LEU A 200 -13.37 -15.12 -24.50
N TYR A 201 -14.50 -15.53 -23.93
CA TYR A 201 -15.07 -16.87 -24.13
C TYR A 201 -16.37 -16.86 -24.93
N ASP A 202 -16.66 -15.77 -25.65
CA ASP A 202 -17.80 -15.68 -26.57
C ASP A 202 -19.16 -15.92 -25.88
N ARG A 203 -19.27 -15.58 -24.58
CA ARG A 203 -20.48 -15.85 -23.79
C ARG A 203 -21.58 -14.80 -24.00
N HIS A 204 -21.24 -13.69 -24.64
CA HIS A 204 -22.17 -12.62 -24.97
C HIS A 204 -22.24 -12.42 -26.49
N ASN A 205 -23.43 -12.66 -27.06
CA ASN A 205 -23.62 -12.74 -28.51
C ASN A 205 -23.25 -11.44 -29.25
N GLU A 206 -23.70 -10.27 -28.77
CA GLU A 206 -23.37 -8.98 -29.40
C GLU A 206 -21.89 -8.63 -29.25
N LEU A 207 -21.36 -8.65 -28.02
CA LEU A 207 -19.95 -8.34 -27.75
C LEU A 207 -18.97 -9.23 -28.53
N LYS A 208 -19.27 -10.53 -28.67
CA LYS A 208 -18.43 -11.46 -29.45
C LYS A 208 -18.16 -10.93 -30.86
N GLU A 209 -19.21 -10.57 -31.58
CA GLU A 209 -19.10 -10.14 -32.97
C GLU A 209 -18.43 -8.76 -33.06
N LEU A 210 -18.69 -7.87 -32.10
CA LEU A 210 -18.05 -6.56 -32.04
C LEU A 210 -16.55 -6.66 -31.77
N TYR A 211 -16.11 -7.47 -30.81
CA TYR A 211 -14.68 -7.67 -30.54
C TYR A 211 -13.95 -8.34 -31.71
N LYS A 212 -14.63 -9.25 -32.42
CA LYS A 212 -14.11 -9.84 -33.66
C LYS A 212 -13.91 -8.78 -34.75
N LYS A 213 -14.92 -7.96 -35.02
CA LYS A 213 -14.83 -6.84 -35.99
C LYS A 213 -13.76 -5.83 -35.60
N LEU A 214 -13.71 -5.46 -34.32
CA LEU A 214 -12.74 -4.50 -33.78
C LEU A 214 -11.29 -4.93 -34.02
N THR A 215 -11.04 -6.23 -34.14
CA THR A 215 -9.68 -6.80 -34.27
C THR A 215 -9.44 -7.54 -35.58
N GLU A 216 -10.37 -7.45 -36.52
CA GLU A 216 -10.27 -8.11 -37.82
C GLU A 216 -9.06 -7.59 -38.62
N ASP A 217 -8.77 -6.29 -38.51
CA ASP A 217 -7.63 -5.63 -39.14
C ASP A 217 -6.93 -4.68 -38.17
N LEU A 218 -5.88 -5.18 -37.51
CA LEU A 218 -5.07 -4.43 -36.56
C LEU A 218 -4.21 -3.33 -37.22
N SER A 219 -4.17 -3.24 -38.55
CA SER A 219 -3.45 -2.19 -39.28
C SER A 219 -4.25 -0.89 -39.42
N LYS A 220 -5.57 -0.93 -39.17
CA LYS A 220 -6.44 0.24 -39.19
C LYS A 220 -6.01 1.29 -38.16
N ASP A 221 -6.39 2.54 -38.41
CA ASP A 221 -6.24 3.59 -37.40
C ASP A 221 -7.28 3.37 -36.29
N PRO A 222 -6.87 3.21 -35.01
CA PRO A 222 -7.82 3.08 -33.90
C PRO A 222 -8.78 4.26 -33.76
N SER A 223 -8.47 5.42 -34.36
CA SER A 223 -9.32 6.63 -34.35
C SER A 223 -10.29 6.74 -35.52
N SER A 224 -10.28 5.80 -36.47
CA SER A 224 -11.18 5.86 -37.62
C SER A 224 -12.65 5.73 -37.20
N ASP A 225 -13.55 6.38 -37.96
CA ASP A 225 -15.00 6.36 -37.68
C ASP A 225 -15.52 4.93 -37.50
N GLU A 226 -15.12 4.00 -38.37
CA GLU A 226 -15.51 2.59 -38.28
C GLU A 226 -15.10 1.95 -36.94
N ILE A 227 -13.87 2.18 -36.48
CA ILE A 227 -13.39 1.61 -35.22
C ILE A 227 -14.07 2.27 -34.02
N GLN A 228 -14.34 3.57 -34.11
CA GLN A 228 -14.98 4.34 -33.06
C GLN A 228 -16.48 4.00 -32.93
N ASP A 229 -17.18 3.71 -34.03
CA ASP A 229 -18.55 3.19 -34.01
C ASP A 229 -18.61 1.85 -33.26
N ILE A 230 -17.68 0.93 -33.55
CA ILE A 230 -17.60 -0.37 -32.86
C ILE A 230 -17.29 -0.19 -31.37
N ALA A 231 -16.32 0.67 -31.03
CA ALA A 231 -15.99 0.97 -29.64
C ALA A 231 -17.21 1.55 -28.90
N GLY A 232 -17.98 2.42 -29.55
CA GLY A 232 -19.20 2.99 -29.00
C GLY A 232 -20.30 1.98 -28.76
N GLU A 233 -20.51 1.05 -29.67
CA GLU A 233 -21.45 -0.06 -29.47
C GLU A 233 -21.02 -0.96 -28.29
N ILE A 234 -19.73 -1.31 -28.20
CA ILE A 234 -19.20 -2.11 -27.07
C ILE A 234 -19.48 -1.42 -25.74
N THR A 235 -19.17 -0.13 -25.63
CA THR A 235 -19.37 0.60 -24.37
C THR A 235 -20.86 0.78 -24.04
N SER A 236 -21.72 0.93 -25.05
CA SER A 236 -23.17 1.04 -24.89
C SER A 236 -23.78 -0.27 -24.38
N ILE A 237 -23.38 -1.41 -24.96
CA ILE A 237 -23.79 -2.74 -24.49
C ILE A 237 -23.29 -2.99 -23.07
N ALA A 238 -22.03 -2.64 -22.79
CA ALA A 238 -21.47 -2.79 -21.45
C ALA A 238 -22.27 -1.98 -20.40
N LYS A 239 -22.63 -0.73 -20.71
CA LYS A 239 -23.50 0.10 -19.87
C LYS A 239 -24.92 -0.46 -19.75
N ARG A 240 -25.46 -1.10 -20.78
CA ARG A 240 -26.79 -1.73 -20.76
C ARG A 240 -26.85 -2.98 -19.88
N ASP A 241 -25.85 -3.85 -20.00
CA ASP A 241 -25.95 -5.23 -19.53
C ASP A 241 -25.15 -5.50 -18.24
N TYR A 242 -24.16 -4.66 -17.91
CA TYR A 242 -23.29 -4.89 -16.76
C TYR A 242 -23.41 -3.75 -15.74
N GLU A 243 -23.87 -4.11 -14.54
CA GLU A 243 -24.13 -3.18 -13.44
C GLU A 243 -22.91 -2.34 -13.04
N VAL A 244 -21.70 -2.88 -13.20
CA VAL A 244 -20.46 -2.17 -12.86
C VAL A 244 -20.23 -0.92 -13.72
N PHE A 245 -20.79 -0.86 -14.94
CA PHE A 245 -20.64 0.28 -15.85
C PHE A 245 -21.82 1.26 -15.82
N LYS A 246 -22.89 0.98 -15.06
CA LYS A 246 -24.11 1.82 -15.00
C LYS A 246 -24.00 3.01 -14.07
N ASN A 247 -23.21 2.89 -13.01
CA ASN A 247 -23.25 3.82 -11.87
C ASN A 247 -22.11 4.85 -11.93
N GLU A 248 -22.02 5.71 -10.91
CA GLU A 248 -21.03 6.82 -10.84
C GLU A 248 -19.56 6.38 -10.98
N LEU A 249 -19.25 5.12 -10.69
CA LEU A 249 -17.92 4.54 -10.87
C LEU A 249 -17.71 3.87 -12.24
N GLY A 250 -18.69 3.87 -13.14
CA GLY A 250 -18.61 3.19 -14.44
C GLY A 250 -17.43 3.68 -15.28
N ASP A 251 -17.27 5.00 -15.37
CA ASP A 251 -16.15 5.62 -16.09
C ASP A 251 -14.81 5.37 -15.37
N TYR A 252 -14.82 5.28 -14.03
CA TYR A 252 -13.66 4.87 -13.23
C TYR A 252 -13.20 3.44 -13.58
N TYR A 253 -14.12 2.49 -13.69
CA TYR A 253 -13.79 1.11 -14.08
C TYR A 253 -13.33 1.00 -15.53
N TRP A 254 -13.95 1.77 -16.44
CA TRP A 254 -13.46 1.87 -17.83
C TRP A 254 -12.03 2.41 -17.89
N ASN A 255 -11.72 3.47 -17.14
CA ASN A 255 -10.36 4.01 -17.05
C ASN A 255 -9.36 2.95 -16.56
N ILE A 256 -9.72 2.20 -15.51
CA ILE A 256 -8.87 1.11 -15.00
C ILE A 256 -8.63 0.06 -16.08
N MET A 257 -9.68 -0.43 -16.76
CA MET A 257 -9.54 -1.47 -17.77
C MET A 257 -8.69 -1.00 -18.96
N VAL A 258 -8.90 0.22 -19.44
CA VAL A 258 -8.11 0.81 -20.53
C VAL A 258 -6.65 0.97 -20.12
N LYS A 259 -6.36 1.49 -18.93
CA LYS A 259 -4.99 1.56 -18.39
C LYS A 259 -4.37 0.17 -18.30
N PHE A 260 -5.15 -0.82 -17.87
CA PHE A 260 -4.69 -2.21 -17.80
C PHE A 260 -4.18 -2.71 -19.15
N LEU A 261 -4.95 -2.50 -20.22
CA LEU A 261 -4.58 -2.92 -21.58
C LEU A 261 -3.38 -2.15 -22.16
N LEU A 262 -3.16 -0.90 -21.75
CA LEU A 262 -2.18 -0.01 -22.37
C LEU A 262 -0.85 0.11 -21.61
N GLU A 263 -0.88 0.03 -20.28
CA GLU A 263 0.25 0.41 -19.43
C GLU A 263 0.87 -0.76 -18.68
N PHE A 264 0.10 -1.82 -18.40
CA PHE A 264 0.58 -2.94 -17.58
C PHE A 264 1.28 -4.02 -18.42
N PRO A 265 2.37 -4.62 -17.90
CA PRO A 265 3.10 -5.65 -18.63
C PRO A 265 2.31 -6.97 -18.73
N LYS A 266 2.51 -7.72 -19.82
CA LYS A 266 2.02 -9.10 -19.96
C LYS A 266 2.47 -9.96 -18.77
N GLY A 267 1.56 -10.76 -18.22
CA GLY A 267 1.86 -11.71 -17.14
C GLY A 267 1.73 -11.17 -15.70
N LEU A 268 1.29 -9.92 -15.50
CA LEU A 268 1.02 -9.37 -14.16
C LEU A 268 -0.19 -10.03 -13.47
N GLU A 269 -1.20 -10.45 -14.25
CA GLU A 269 -2.45 -11.08 -13.80
C GLU A 269 -2.36 -12.60 -13.65
N LYS A 270 -1.17 -13.16 -13.42
CA LYS A 270 -1.03 -14.59 -13.19
C LYS A 270 -1.67 -14.98 -11.85
N ASN A 271 -2.12 -16.24 -11.76
CA ASN A 271 -2.57 -16.84 -10.51
C ASN A 271 -1.45 -16.74 -9.46
N TYR A 272 -1.81 -16.87 -8.18
CA TYR A 272 -0.87 -16.78 -7.06
C TYR A 272 0.33 -17.76 -7.18
N ASP A 273 0.15 -18.90 -7.85
CA ASP A 273 1.20 -19.89 -8.14
C ASP A 273 2.01 -19.59 -9.42
N GLY A 274 1.80 -18.42 -10.03
CA GLY A 274 2.40 -18.01 -11.29
C GLY A 274 1.80 -18.69 -12.53
N SER A 275 0.74 -19.49 -12.39
CA SER A 275 0.05 -20.15 -13.51
C SER A 275 -1.03 -19.27 -14.14
N GLY A 276 -1.55 -19.66 -15.29
CA GLY A 276 -2.58 -18.92 -16.03
C GLY A 276 -2.01 -17.88 -16.99
N MET A 277 -2.85 -17.44 -17.92
CA MET A 277 -2.56 -16.30 -18.79
C MET A 277 -3.30 -15.08 -18.24
N SER A 278 -2.61 -13.94 -18.23
CA SER A 278 -3.25 -12.65 -18.00
C SER A 278 -4.34 -12.37 -19.03
N TRP A 279 -5.23 -11.42 -18.74
CA TRP A 279 -6.26 -11.01 -19.67
C TRP A 279 -5.66 -10.54 -21.00
N ILE A 280 -4.58 -9.76 -20.95
CA ILE A 280 -3.83 -9.27 -22.11
C ILE A 280 -3.31 -10.43 -22.97
N GLU A 281 -2.65 -11.41 -22.36
CA GLU A 281 -2.14 -12.60 -23.08
C GLU A 281 -3.27 -13.42 -23.70
N SER A 282 -4.40 -13.55 -22.99
CA SER A 282 -5.57 -14.28 -23.48
C SER A 282 -6.21 -13.59 -24.68
N MET A 283 -6.29 -12.26 -24.67
CA MET A 283 -6.80 -11.46 -25.79
C MET A 283 -5.88 -11.55 -27.00
N ASP A 284 -4.58 -11.32 -26.82
CA ASP A 284 -3.60 -11.41 -27.91
C ASP A 284 -3.54 -12.81 -28.52
N LYS A 285 -3.67 -13.86 -27.69
CA LYS A 285 -3.74 -15.23 -28.20
C LYS A 285 -4.99 -15.49 -29.03
N LYS A 286 -6.13 -14.87 -28.68
CA LYS A 286 -7.42 -15.08 -29.35
C LYS A 286 -7.55 -14.26 -30.63
N TYR A 287 -7.19 -12.99 -30.58
CA TYR A 287 -7.44 -12.00 -31.63
C TYR A 287 -6.18 -11.59 -32.40
N GLY A 288 -5.02 -12.18 -32.08
CA GLY A 288 -3.74 -11.88 -32.72
C GLY A 288 -2.86 -10.97 -31.85
N GLU A 289 -1.54 -11.11 -32.02
CA GLU A 289 -0.55 -10.36 -31.25
C GLU A 289 -0.77 -8.84 -31.41
N GLY A 290 -0.84 -8.13 -30.28
CA GLY A 290 -1.08 -6.68 -30.26
C GLY A 290 -2.55 -6.24 -30.28
N SER A 291 -3.50 -7.18 -30.39
CA SER A 291 -4.93 -6.89 -30.37
C SER A 291 -5.40 -6.24 -29.06
N SER A 292 -4.92 -6.69 -27.91
CA SER A 292 -5.23 -6.09 -26.60
C SER A 292 -4.89 -4.59 -26.56
N LYS A 293 -3.72 -4.22 -27.08
CA LYS A 293 -3.25 -2.83 -27.16
C LYS A 293 -4.06 -2.03 -28.18
N PHE A 294 -4.43 -2.64 -29.31
CA PHE A 294 -5.30 -2.02 -30.30
C PHE A 294 -6.67 -1.70 -29.71
N MET A 295 -7.32 -2.68 -29.08
CA MET A 295 -8.61 -2.49 -28.39
C MET A 295 -8.51 -1.42 -27.30
N GLY A 296 -7.44 -1.46 -26.49
CA GLY A 296 -7.19 -0.46 -25.45
C GLY A 296 -7.09 0.97 -26.02
N LYS A 297 -6.45 1.14 -27.19
CA LYS A 297 -6.38 2.45 -27.87
C LYS A 297 -7.74 2.89 -28.39
N ALA A 298 -8.47 2.01 -29.08
CA ALA A 298 -9.80 2.31 -29.62
C ALA A 298 -10.76 2.75 -28.51
N LEU A 299 -10.84 1.98 -27.42
CA LEU A 299 -11.66 2.30 -26.25
C LEU A 299 -11.20 3.59 -25.55
N LYS A 300 -9.88 3.82 -25.43
CA LYS A 300 -9.36 5.07 -24.86
C LYS A 300 -9.83 6.29 -25.64
N ILE A 301 -9.77 6.23 -26.98
CA ILE A 301 -10.18 7.35 -27.84
C ILE A 301 -11.68 7.59 -27.69
N TYR A 302 -12.48 6.52 -27.73
CA TYR A 302 -13.94 6.63 -27.65
C TYR A 302 -14.42 7.19 -26.29
N LEU A 303 -13.88 6.66 -25.19
CA LEU A 303 -14.21 7.08 -23.83
C LEU A 303 -13.66 8.48 -23.50
N GLY A 304 -12.75 9.00 -24.34
CA GLY A 304 -12.11 10.29 -24.18
C GLY A 304 -11.11 10.33 -23.02
N ASP A 305 -10.72 11.56 -22.65
CA ASP A 305 -9.68 11.82 -21.65
C ASP A 305 -10.22 11.77 -20.21
N TYR A 306 -11.24 10.95 -19.94
CA TYR A 306 -11.72 10.78 -18.57
C TYR A 306 -10.56 10.28 -17.69
N GLU A 307 -10.21 11.11 -16.70
CA GLU A 307 -9.19 10.81 -15.72
C GLU A 307 -9.80 10.95 -14.32
N PRO A 308 -9.75 9.90 -13.49
CA PRO A 308 -10.27 9.95 -12.13
C PRO A 308 -9.67 11.13 -11.37
N LYS A 309 -10.51 11.85 -10.61
CA LYS A 309 -10.06 13.00 -9.81
C LYS A 309 -8.88 12.67 -8.90
N ILE A 310 -8.84 11.45 -8.34
CA ILE A 310 -7.70 11.01 -7.53
C ILE A 310 -6.37 11.01 -8.32
N GLU A 311 -6.39 10.60 -9.59
CA GLU A 311 -5.21 10.58 -10.46
C GLU A 311 -4.74 12.00 -10.81
N THR A 312 -5.67 12.91 -11.10
CA THR A 312 -5.31 14.32 -11.37
C THR A 312 -4.71 14.99 -10.15
N LEU A 313 -5.19 14.67 -8.95
CA LEU A 313 -4.64 15.16 -7.69
C LEU A 313 -3.22 14.62 -7.42
N TYR A 314 -2.95 13.34 -7.66
CA TYR A 314 -1.60 12.79 -7.52
C TYR A 314 -0.62 13.41 -8.53
N LYS A 315 -1.04 13.61 -9.79
CA LYS A 315 -0.22 14.32 -10.78
C LYS A 315 0.06 15.76 -10.35
N LYS A 316 -0.95 16.46 -9.83
CA LYS A 316 -0.78 17.82 -9.30
C LYS A 316 0.20 17.82 -8.13
N LEU A 317 0.09 16.86 -7.21
CA LEU A 317 1.00 16.71 -6.09
C LEU A 317 2.46 16.50 -6.54
N GLY A 318 2.68 15.68 -7.57
CA GLY A 318 4.02 15.41 -8.13
C GLY A 318 4.53 16.43 -9.16
N SER A 319 3.74 17.46 -9.51
CA SER A 319 4.06 18.36 -10.63
C SER A 319 5.20 19.35 -10.35
N ASP A 320 5.42 19.69 -9.08
CA ASP A 320 6.49 20.60 -8.65
C ASP A 320 7.16 20.06 -7.38
N LEU A 321 8.22 19.27 -7.60
CA LEU A 321 8.98 18.62 -6.52
C LEU A 321 9.85 19.61 -5.72
N SER A 322 9.92 20.89 -6.11
CA SER A 322 10.68 21.92 -5.39
C SER A 322 9.93 22.51 -4.20
N LYS A 323 8.62 22.24 -4.11
CA LYS A 323 7.74 22.73 -3.06
C LYS A 323 8.07 22.09 -1.70
N ASP A 324 7.73 22.78 -0.62
CA ASP A 324 7.75 22.20 0.71
C ASP A 324 6.55 21.26 0.90
N THR A 325 6.82 19.99 1.18
CA THR A 325 5.81 18.94 1.37
C THR A 325 4.89 19.19 2.57
N THR A 326 5.31 20.04 3.51
CA THR A 326 4.54 20.46 4.69
C THR A 326 3.74 21.74 4.47
N SER A 327 3.94 22.41 3.33
CA SER A 327 3.27 23.68 3.02
C SER A 327 1.75 23.52 2.94
N LYS A 328 1.02 24.60 3.24
CA LYS A 328 -0.44 24.64 3.16
C LYS A 328 -0.96 24.26 1.77
N GLU A 329 -0.25 24.67 0.71
CA GLU A 329 -0.59 24.35 -0.67
C GLU A 329 -0.54 22.83 -0.92
N ILE A 330 0.57 22.18 -0.55
CA ILE A 330 0.74 20.73 -0.72
C ILE A 330 -0.25 19.95 0.15
N GLN A 331 -0.41 20.34 1.42
CA GLN A 331 -1.30 19.65 2.34
C GLN A 331 -2.79 19.81 1.99
N GLN A 332 -3.17 20.89 1.30
CA GLN A 332 -4.50 21.00 0.70
C GLN A 332 -4.71 19.97 -0.41
N ILE A 333 -3.71 19.71 -1.26
CA ILE A 333 -3.79 18.67 -2.29
C ILE A 333 -3.88 17.29 -1.64
N VAL A 334 -3.05 17.00 -0.63
CA VAL A 334 -3.08 15.73 0.09
C VAL A 334 -4.44 15.50 0.79
N SER A 335 -5.01 16.53 1.40
CA SER A 335 -6.35 16.44 2.01
C SER A 335 -7.43 16.15 0.97
N GLN A 336 -7.31 16.72 -0.24
CA GLN A 336 -8.22 16.39 -1.35
C GLN A 336 -8.04 14.94 -1.80
N ILE A 337 -6.81 14.43 -1.87
CA ILE A 337 -6.54 13.01 -2.18
C ILE A 337 -7.22 12.12 -1.14
N ALA A 338 -7.04 12.43 0.16
CA ALA A 338 -7.61 11.65 1.24
C ALA A 338 -9.15 11.64 1.19
N ASN A 339 -9.78 12.79 0.96
CA ASN A 339 -11.23 12.89 0.82
C ASN A 339 -11.77 12.11 -0.39
N GLU A 340 -11.09 12.17 -1.54
CA GLU A 340 -11.51 11.41 -2.72
C GLU A 340 -11.32 9.90 -2.52
N HIS A 341 -10.27 9.48 -1.83
CA HIS A 341 -10.06 8.07 -1.48
C HIS A 341 -11.14 7.57 -0.50
N GLN A 342 -11.46 8.35 0.53
CA GLN A 342 -12.52 8.03 1.49
C GLN A 342 -13.87 7.85 0.79
N LYS A 343 -14.24 8.73 -0.14
CA LYS A 343 -15.49 8.60 -0.92
C LYS A 343 -15.56 7.29 -1.70
N ILE A 344 -14.45 6.88 -2.32
CA ILE A 344 -14.38 5.60 -3.04
C ILE A 344 -14.59 4.44 -2.07
N ASN A 345 -13.91 4.46 -0.92
CA ASN A 345 -14.03 3.42 0.10
C ASN A 345 -15.45 3.35 0.70
N GLU A 346 -16.07 4.49 1.00
CA GLU A 346 -17.46 4.57 1.46
C GLU A 346 -18.44 4.00 0.42
N THR A 347 -18.26 4.36 -0.86
CA THR A 347 -19.06 3.83 -1.98
C THR A 347 -18.94 2.31 -2.09
N LEU A 348 -17.74 1.78 -1.86
CA LEU A 348 -17.46 0.34 -1.92
C LEU A 348 -17.74 -0.39 -0.59
N LYS A 349 -18.09 0.33 0.48
CA LYS A 349 -18.14 -0.18 1.86
C LYS A 349 -16.84 -0.86 2.29
N PHE A 350 -15.71 -0.39 1.77
CA PHE A 350 -14.39 -0.91 2.03
C PHE A 350 -13.78 -0.25 3.27
N ASP A 351 -13.11 -1.04 4.10
CA ASP A 351 -12.36 -0.61 5.28
C ASP A 351 -10.86 -0.71 4.99
N GLU A 352 -10.21 0.45 4.89
CA GLU A 352 -8.79 0.60 4.55
C GLU A 352 -7.85 0.50 5.75
N GLY A 353 -8.38 0.45 6.97
CA GLY A 353 -7.60 0.41 8.21
C GLY A 353 -7.18 1.78 8.75
N GLU A 354 -7.01 1.85 10.07
CA GLU A 354 -6.80 3.10 10.83
C GLU A 354 -5.48 3.83 10.52
N ASN A 355 -4.48 3.13 9.96
CA ASN A 355 -3.17 3.69 9.63
C ASN A 355 -2.85 3.63 8.12
N TYR A 356 -3.87 3.58 7.26
CA TYR A 356 -3.71 3.48 5.81
C TYR A 356 -2.71 4.52 5.25
N TRP A 357 -2.88 5.80 5.58
CA TRP A 357 -2.02 6.87 5.05
C TRP A 357 -0.58 6.80 5.56
N GLY A 358 -0.38 6.40 6.82
CA GLY A 358 0.96 6.22 7.38
C GLY A 358 1.69 5.05 6.74
N TYR A 359 0.99 3.93 6.54
CA TYR A 359 1.53 2.76 5.85
C TYR A 359 1.83 3.06 4.37
N THR A 360 0.88 3.70 3.68
CA THR A 360 1.03 4.11 2.28
C THR A 360 2.25 5.02 2.11
N ALA A 361 2.40 6.04 2.96
CA ALA A 361 3.57 6.93 2.94
C ALA A 361 4.89 6.14 3.05
N GLU A 362 4.95 5.11 3.89
CA GLU A 362 6.15 4.28 4.01
C GLU A 362 6.46 3.47 2.75
N LEU A 363 5.44 2.98 2.04
CA LEU A 363 5.65 2.32 0.74
C LEU A 363 6.29 3.26 -0.28
N TYR A 364 5.80 4.51 -0.34
CA TYR A 364 6.38 5.57 -1.17
C TYR A 364 7.85 5.90 -0.82
N LEU A 365 8.26 5.70 0.43
CA LEU A 365 9.58 6.09 0.94
C LEU A 365 10.60 4.95 0.97
N SER A 366 10.16 3.70 1.14
CA SER A 366 11.05 2.59 1.49
C SER A 366 10.97 1.38 0.56
N ASN A 367 9.89 1.20 -0.21
CA ASN A 367 9.73 0.03 -1.06
C ASN A 367 10.34 0.29 -2.45
N PRO A 368 11.45 -0.38 -2.86
CA PRO A 368 12.15 -0.06 -4.10
C PRO A 368 11.32 -0.25 -5.37
N MET A 369 10.44 -1.26 -5.38
CA MET A 369 9.55 -1.50 -6.52
C MET A 369 8.48 -0.41 -6.61
N TYR A 370 7.90 -0.04 -5.48
CA TYR A 370 6.89 1.00 -5.40
C TYR A 370 7.47 2.37 -5.80
N ILE A 371 8.66 2.71 -5.29
CA ILE A 371 9.40 3.93 -5.66
C ILE A 371 9.60 4.02 -7.17
N LYS A 372 10.11 2.95 -7.78
CA LYS A 372 10.36 2.92 -9.23
C LYS A 372 9.08 3.14 -10.05
N VAL A 373 7.97 2.56 -9.61
CA VAL A 373 6.67 2.72 -10.29
C VAL A 373 6.15 4.15 -10.14
N MET A 374 6.20 4.71 -8.95
CA MET A 374 5.64 6.03 -8.67
C MET A 374 6.49 7.17 -9.24
N ASP A 375 7.82 7.06 -9.21
CA ASP A 375 8.73 8.00 -9.90
C ASP A 375 8.43 8.06 -11.40
N LYS A 376 8.26 6.89 -12.04
CA LYS A 376 7.89 6.83 -13.46
C LYS A 376 6.53 7.49 -13.73
N LYS A 377 5.59 7.36 -12.80
CA LYS A 377 4.20 7.79 -12.98
C LYS A 377 3.98 9.29 -12.77
N TYR A 378 4.64 9.90 -11.78
CA TYR A 378 4.23 11.21 -11.26
C TYR A 378 5.26 12.34 -11.33
N GLY A 379 6.28 12.25 -12.19
CA GLY A 379 7.17 13.40 -12.41
C GLY A 379 8.66 13.10 -12.50
N GLY A 380 9.05 11.82 -12.60
CA GLY A 380 10.45 11.41 -12.71
C GLY A 380 11.09 11.11 -11.35
N SER A 381 12.42 11.12 -11.31
CA SER A 381 13.17 10.72 -10.11
C SER A 381 12.83 11.62 -8.92
N GLY A 382 12.45 11.00 -7.80
CA GLY A 382 12.14 11.71 -6.55
C GLY A 382 10.66 12.02 -6.32
N ALA A 383 9.79 11.80 -7.31
CA ALA A 383 8.34 12.03 -7.15
C ALA A 383 7.73 11.11 -6.08
N SER A 384 8.16 9.84 -6.01
CA SER A 384 7.72 8.91 -4.97
C SER A 384 8.09 9.41 -3.59
N LYS A 385 9.32 9.88 -3.42
CA LYS A 385 9.80 10.41 -2.14
C LYS A 385 8.99 11.64 -1.72
N PHE A 386 8.80 12.58 -2.64
CA PHE A 386 8.02 13.80 -2.39
C PHE A 386 6.58 13.48 -1.95
N ILE A 387 5.89 12.61 -2.69
CA ILE A 387 4.53 12.18 -2.35
C ILE A 387 4.52 11.48 -0.99
N GLY A 388 5.48 10.57 -0.76
CA GLY A 388 5.61 9.86 0.51
C GLY A 388 5.80 10.79 1.71
N GLU A 389 6.65 11.82 1.60
CA GLU A 389 6.86 12.82 2.64
C GLU A 389 5.59 13.65 2.90
N ALA A 390 4.88 14.05 1.83
CA ALA A 390 3.63 14.79 1.95
C ALA A 390 2.52 13.96 2.62
N LEU A 391 2.37 12.69 2.23
CA LEU A 391 1.43 11.75 2.85
C LEU A 391 1.80 11.44 4.30
N LYS A 392 3.10 11.29 4.60
CA LYS A 392 3.60 11.06 5.96
C LYS A 392 3.20 12.23 6.86
N PHE A 393 3.45 13.46 6.43
CA PHE A 393 3.06 14.64 7.18
C PHE A 393 1.54 14.70 7.39
N TYR A 394 0.75 14.39 6.36
CA TYR A 394 -0.71 14.36 6.49
C TYR A 394 -1.18 13.35 7.54
N ALA A 395 -0.72 12.09 7.45
CA ALA A 395 -1.05 11.03 8.39
C ALA A 395 -0.64 11.35 9.84
N GLU A 396 0.41 12.16 9.98
CA GLU A 396 0.93 12.61 11.25
C GLU A 396 0.13 13.76 11.89
N ASN A 397 -0.61 14.55 11.12
CA ASN A 397 -1.24 15.78 11.60
C ASN A 397 -2.77 15.82 11.42
N ASN A 398 -3.35 14.89 10.67
CA ASN A 398 -4.79 14.79 10.45
C ASN A 398 -5.22 13.35 10.79
N LYS A 399 -5.80 13.19 11.99
CA LYS A 399 -6.47 11.97 12.44
C LYS A 399 -7.87 12.30 12.91
#